data_AF-A0A183HUD7-F1
#
_entry.id   AF-A0A183HUD7-F1
#
_cell.length_a   1.000
_cell.length_b   1.000
_cell.length_c   1.000
_cell.angle_alpha   90.00
_cell.angle_beta   90.00
_cell.angle_gamma   90.00
#
_symmetry.space_group_name_H-M   'P 1'
#
loop_
_entity.id
_entity.type
_entity.pdbx_description
1 polymer ?
#
loop_
_entity_poly.entity_id
_entity_poly.type
_entity_poly.pdbx_seq_one_letter_code
_entity_poly.pdbx_strand_id
1 'polypeptide(L)'
;MPNSESQTEMRRTDKNYPGITESPPRDITLPKSNFFAVEINQIAMEQLKYARSYIYDHVWQLFMKEGKMKMYRRELEIDGIVCDPLKATHLVEGVSAREFIHYFFEPRYKSEWDG
;
A
#
# COMPACT_ATOMS: atom_id res chain seq x y z
N MET A 1 31.59 -10.24 29.85
CA MET A 1 30.20 -10.61 29.53
C MET A 1 29.63 -9.55 28.60
N PRO A 2 29.58 -9.77 27.27
CA PRO A 2 28.86 -8.90 26.35
C PRO A 2 27.44 -9.43 26.09
N ASN A 3 26.53 -8.47 25.90
CA ASN A 3 25.08 -8.59 25.88
C ASN A 3 24.55 -9.48 24.75
N SER A 4 23.75 -10.50 25.09
CA SER A 4 23.21 -11.55 24.20
C SER A 4 21.89 -11.16 23.51
N GLU A 5 21.67 -9.88 23.24
CA GLU A 5 20.43 -9.38 22.64
C GLU A 5 20.58 -8.91 21.18
N SER A 6 21.77 -9.01 20.59
CA SER A 6 22.02 -8.53 19.22
C SER A 6 22.00 -9.61 18.12
N GLN A 7 21.58 -10.85 18.41
CA GLN A 7 21.66 -11.97 17.45
C GLN A 7 20.33 -12.70 17.14
N THR A 8 19.18 -12.25 17.65
CA THR A 8 17.91 -12.99 17.47
C THR A 8 17.07 -12.52 16.28
N GLU A 9 17.55 -11.61 15.44
CA GLU A 9 16.87 -11.21 14.19
C GLU A 9 17.35 -12.02 12.97
N MET A 10 17.80 -13.26 13.20
CA MET A 10 18.06 -14.20 12.12
C MET A 10 16.74 -14.78 11.61
N ARG A 11 16.36 -14.32 10.41
CA ARG A 11 15.66 -15.11 9.38
C ARG A 11 14.46 -15.92 9.90
N ARG A 12 13.36 -15.23 10.20
CA ARG A 12 12.05 -15.84 9.96
C ARG A 12 11.92 -15.97 8.44
N THR A 13 12.30 -17.13 7.92
CA THR A 13 11.90 -17.51 6.56
C THR A 13 10.40 -17.73 6.63
N ASP A 14 9.63 -16.70 6.31
CA ASP A 14 8.19 -16.77 6.20
C ASP A 14 7.85 -17.67 5.01
N LYS A 15 7.63 -18.96 5.30
CA LYS A 15 7.25 -20.01 4.34
C LYS A 15 5.87 -19.81 3.72
N ASN A 16 5.25 -18.64 3.88
CA ASN A 16 3.90 -18.31 3.44
C ASN A 16 3.85 -17.24 2.34
N TYR A 17 4.97 -16.67 1.93
CA TYR A 17 4.95 -15.80 0.76
C TYR A 17 5.02 -16.67 -0.50
N PRO A 18 4.06 -16.55 -1.43
CA PRO A 18 4.16 -17.21 -2.72
C PRO A 18 5.52 -16.84 -3.32
N GLY A 19 6.18 -17.82 -3.92
CA GLY A 19 7.49 -17.62 -4.53
C GLY A 19 7.33 -16.75 -5.78
N ILE A 20 7.28 -15.44 -5.59
CA ILE A 20 7.09 -14.51 -6.71
C ILE A 20 8.43 -14.31 -7.40
N THR A 21 8.70 -15.20 -8.35
CA THR A 21 10.00 -15.29 -9.06
C THR A 21 10.10 -14.33 -10.23
N GLU A 22 8.99 -13.71 -10.65
CA GLU A 22 8.95 -12.87 -11.85
C GLU A 22 9.06 -11.39 -11.51
N SER A 23 10.16 -10.75 -11.91
CA SER A 23 10.26 -9.29 -11.84
C SER A 23 9.26 -8.63 -12.82
N PRO A 24 8.66 -7.48 -12.46
CA PRO A 24 7.74 -6.80 -13.35
C PRO A 24 8.38 -6.46 -14.72
N PRO A 25 7.63 -6.48 -15.84
CA PRO A 25 8.15 -6.21 -17.18
C PRO A 25 8.83 -4.84 -17.30
N ARG A 26 10.12 -4.81 -17.70
CA ARG A 26 10.94 -3.58 -17.73
C ARG A 26 10.36 -2.49 -18.62
N ASP A 27 9.77 -2.88 -19.74
CA ASP A 27 9.16 -1.98 -20.70
C ASP A 27 7.64 -1.96 -20.52
N ILE A 28 7.12 -0.82 -20.09
CA ILE A 28 5.68 -0.57 -20.00
C ILE A 28 5.31 0.38 -21.13
N THR A 29 4.55 -0.10 -22.11
CA THR A 29 3.98 0.77 -23.14
C THR A 29 2.61 1.24 -22.69
N LEU A 30 2.44 2.56 -22.53
CA LEU A 30 1.11 3.13 -22.33
C LEU A 30 0.27 2.94 -23.60
N PRO A 31 -1.03 2.61 -23.49
CA PRO A 31 -1.91 2.55 -24.65
C PRO A 31 -1.90 3.87 -25.41
N LYS A 32 -1.75 3.81 -26.74
CA LYS A 32 -1.56 5.00 -27.60
C LYS A 32 -2.75 5.98 -27.58
N SER A 33 -3.95 5.51 -27.21
CA SER A 33 -5.11 6.35 -26.89
C SER A 33 -6.14 5.53 -26.12
N ASN A 34 -6.55 5.98 -24.94
CA ASN A 34 -7.68 5.40 -24.19
C ASN A 34 -8.74 6.49 -24.02
N PHE A 35 -10.02 6.16 -24.26
CA PHE A 35 -11.15 7.05 -24.05
C PHE A 35 -11.19 7.62 -22.62
N PHE A 36 -10.82 6.82 -21.63
CA PHE A 36 -10.77 7.20 -20.21
C PHE A 36 -9.47 7.91 -19.82
N ALA A 37 -8.52 8.16 -20.74
CA ALA A 37 -7.23 8.72 -20.37
C ALA A 37 -7.34 10.06 -19.62
N VAL A 38 -8.31 10.91 -19.99
CA VAL A 38 -8.55 12.19 -19.31
C VAL A 38 -9.02 11.96 -17.87
N GLU A 39 -10.01 11.09 -17.67
CA GLU A 39 -10.57 10.78 -16.36
C GLU A 39 -9.55 10.06 -15.46
N ILE A 40 -8.82 9.08 -16.00
CA ILE A 40 -7.75 8.37 -15.28
C ILE A 40 -6.70 9.34 -14.79
N ASN A 41 -6.22 10.25 -15.64
CA ASN A 41 -5.23 11.24 -15.24
C ASN A 41 -5.77 12.19 -14.17
N GLN A 42 -7.02 12.61 -14.29
CA GLN A 42 -7.64 13.49 -13.30
C GLN A 42 -7.73 12.80 -11.93
N ILE A 43 -8.26 11.58 -11.88
CA ILE A 43 -8.38 10.80 -10.64
C ILE A 43 -6.98 10.50 -10.07
N ALA A 44 -6.01 10.10 -10.90
CA ALA A 44 -4.65 9.82 -10.44
C ALA A 44 -3.98 11.05 -9.79
N MET A 45 -4.14 12.23 -10.39
CA MET A 45 -3.60 13.48 -9.84
C MET A 45 -4.30 13.88 -8.54
N GLU A 46 -5.61 13.67 -8.44
CA GLU A 46 -6.38 13.89 -7.23
C GLU A 46 -5.94 12.92 -6.10
N GLN A 47 -5.80 11.63 -6.40
CA GLN A 47 -5.31 10.64 -5.45
C GLN A 47 -3.87 10.93 -5.01
N LEU A 48 -2.99 11.40 -5.91
CA LEU A 48 -1.64 11.80 -5.57
C LEU A 48 -1.61 12.98 -4.58
N LYS A 49 -2.50 13.95 -4.76
CA LYS A 49 -2.67 15.06 -3.81
C LYS A 49 -3.06 14.54 -2.42
N TYR A 50 -4.03 13.63 -2.33
CA TYR A 50 -4.45 13.04 -1.06
C TYR A 50 -3.39 12.12 -0.44
N ALA A 51 -2.66 11.34 -1.24
CA ALA A 51 -1.57 10.51 -0.77
C ALA A 51 -0.48 11.36 -0.09
N ARG A 52 -0.09 12.49 -0.70
CA ARG A 52 0.92 13.41 -0.18
C ARG A 52 0.45 14.31 0.96
N SER A 53 -0.85 14.38 1.23
CA SER A 53 -1.38 15.17 2.35
C SER A 53 -0.87 14.65 3.69
N TYR A 54 -0.58 15.57 4.60
CA TYR A 54 -0.12 15.20 5.94
C TYR A 54 -1.24 14.60 6.78
N ILE A 55 -0.85 13.78 7.76
CA ILE A 55 -1.73 13.37 8.85
C ILE A 55 -1.74 14.51 9.86
N TYR A 56 -2.78 15.34 9.83
CA TYR A 56 -2.96 16.41 10.80
C TYR A 56 -3.55 15.86 12.11
N ASP A 57 -2.97 16.28 13.22
CA ASP A 57 -3.48 15.96 14.56
C ASP A 57 -4.92 16.45 14.71
N HIS A 58 -5.73 15.71 15.48
CA HIS A 58 -7.16 15.94 15.70
C HIS A 58 -8.07 15.83 14.46
N VAL A 59 -7.52 15.71 13.25
CA VAL A 59 -8.29 15.39 12.04
C VAL A 59 -8.35 13.89 11.85
N TRP A 60 -7.21 13.20 11.94
CA TRP A 60 -7.12 11.76 11.75
C TRP A 60 -6.98 11.02 13.08
N GLN A 61 -7.74 9.95 13.25
CA GLN A 61 -7.61 9.04 14.39
C GLN A 61 -6.72 7.86 14.01
N LEU A 62 -5.58 7.69 14.68
CA LEU A 62 -4.80 6.45 14.61
C LEU A 62 -5.57 5.35 15.34
N PHE A 63 -6.00 4.31 14.62
CA PHE A 63 -6.77 3.20 15.21
C PHE A 63 -6.02 1.87 15.19
N MET A 64 -4.99 1.72 14.35
CA MET A 64 -4.15 0.53 14.32
C MET A 64 -2.68 0.90 14.06
N LYS A 65 -1.78 0.22 14.77
CA LYS A 65 -0.34 0.32 14.58
C LYS A 65 0.32 -1.03 14.85
N GLU A 66 1.04 -1.55 13.86
CA GLU A 66 1.81 -2.78 13.97
C GLU A 66 3.18 -2.57 13.30
N GLY A 67 4.26 -2.63 14.08
CA GLY A 67 5.60 -2.38 13.58
C GLY A 67 5.72 -1.02 12.86
N LYS A 68 5.99 -1.07 11.54
CA LYS A 68 6.10 0.11 10.66
C LYS A 68 4.78 0.49 9.99
N MET A 69 3.72 -0.30 10.15
CA MET A 69 2.38 -0.02 9.65
C MET A 69 1.61 0.88 10.63
N LYS A 70 0.91 1.88 10.09
CA LYS A 70 -0.04 2.73 10.81
C LYS A 70 -1.29 2.91 9.96
N MET A 71 -2.47 2.81 10.56
CA MET A 71 -3.75 3.05 9.90
C MET A 71 -4.56 4.11 10.64
N TYR A 72 -5.11 5.02 9.86
CA TYR A 72 -5.82 6.20 10.30
C TYR A 72 -7.22 6.21 9.70
N ARG A 73 -8.19 6.72 10.47
CA ARG A 73 -9.57 6.92 10.00
C ARG A 73 -10.08 8.30 10.37
N ARG A 74 -11.14 8.72 9.69
CA ARG A 74 -11.97 9.86 10.06
C ARG A 74 -13.42 9.43 10.12
N GLU A 75 -14.13 9.82 11.17
CA GLU A 75 -15.57 9.59 11.24
C GLU A 75 -16.27 10.54 10.27
N LEU A 76 -17.04 9.98 9.35
CA LEU A 76 -17.84 10.73 8.38
C LEU A 76 -19.12 9.98 8.07
N GLU A 77 -20.26 10.64 8.24
CA GLU A 77 -21.56 10.11 7.86
C GLU A 77 -22.17 11.01 6.77
N ILE A 78 -22.61 10.41 5.67
CA ILE A 78 -23.27 11.09 4.55
C ILE A 78 -24.62 10.41 4.36
N ASP A 79 -25.70 11.16 4.51
CA ASP A 79 -27.08 10.67 4.33
C ASP A 79 -27.41 9.42 5.16
N GLY A 80 -26.90 9.33 6.39
CA GLY A 80 -27.09 8.16 7.26
C GLY A 80 -26.12 7.00 7.01
N ILE A 81 -25.21 7.14 6.03
CA ILE A 81 -24.26 6.11 5.63
C ILE A 81 -22.86 6.48 6.14
N VAL A 82 -22.25 5.56 6.89
CA VAL A 82 -20.87 5.68 7.34
C VAL A 82 -19.92 5.61 6.14
N CYS A 83 -19.21 6.70 5.89
CA CYS A 83 -18.32 6.93 4.77
C CYS A 83 -16.90 7.29 5.25
N ASP A 84 -16.43 6.61 6.30
CA ASP A 84 -15.17 6.91 6.97
C ASP A 84 -13.97 6.88 6.00
N PRO A 85 -13.26 8.00 5.79
CA PRO A 85 -12.02 8.00 5.03
C PRO A 85 -10.94 7.22 5.77
N LEU A 86 -10.21 6.36 5.04
CA LEU A 86 -9.10 5.59 5.56
C LEU A 86 -7.78 6.03 4.93
N LYS A 87 -6.72 6.05 5.73
CA LYS A 87 -5.35 6.27 5.26
C LYS A 87 -4.39 5.34 5.99
N ALA A 88 -3.51 4.67 5.27
CA ALA A 88 -2.48 3.81 5.84
C ALA A 88 -1.09 4.23 5.36
N THR A 89 -0.09 4.04 6.24
CA THR A 89 1.33 4.22 5.90
C THR A 89 2.10 3.00 6.37
N HIS A 90 2.99 2.47 5.53
CA HIS A 90 3.83 1.34 5.87
C HIS A 90 5.20 1.50 5.20
N LEU A 91 6.27 1.24 5.94
CA LEU A 91 7.59 0.98 5.37
C LEU A 91 7.75 -0.52 5.11
N VAL A 92 7.99 -0.90 3.86
CA VAL A 92 8.27 -2.28 3.44
C VAL A 92 9.68 -2.32 2.89
N GLU A 93 10.55 -3.13 3.49
CA GLU A 93 11.95 -3.26 3.09
C GLU A 93 12.13 -4.37 2.05
N GLY A 94 13.15 -4.24 1.21
CA GLY A 94 13.50 -5.26 0.21
C GLY A 94 12.60 -5.31 -1.03
N VAL A 95 11.63 -4.39 -1.17
CA VAL A 95 10.70 -4.31 -2.29
C VAL A 95 10.66 -2.89 -2.84
N SER A 96 10.75 -2.73 -4.15
CA SER A 96 10.55 -1.44 -4.82
C SER A 96 9.06 -1.12 -4.98
N ALA A 97 8.72 0.18 -5.09
CA ALA A 97 7.35 0.60 -5.37
C ALA A 97 6.78 -0.03 -6.66
N ARG A 98 7.64 -0.28 -7.65
CA ARG A 98 7.26 -0.90 -8.92
C ARG A 98 6.88 -2.37 -8.77
N GLU A 99 7.60 -3.13 -7.95
CA GLU A 99 7.25 -4.51 -7.62
C GLU A 99 5.94 -4.55 -6.83
N PHE A 100 5.79 -3.69 -5.83
CA PHE A 100 4.56 -3.61 -5.04
C PHE A 100 3.32 -3.34 -5.93
N ILE A 101 3.40 -2.32 -6.79
CA ILE A 101 2.29 -1.95 -7.69
C ILE A 101 1.98 -3.08 -8.67
N HIS A 102 2.98 -3.79 -9.19
CA HIS A 102 2.76 -4.91 -10.10
C HIS A 102 1.90 -5.99 -9.45
N TYR A 103 2.26 -6.45 -8.25
CA TYR A 103 1.51 -7.51 -7.55
C TYR A 103 0.14 -7.05 -7.05
N PHE A 104 0.00 -5.76 -6.73
CA PHE A 104 -1.27 -5.19 -6.32
C PHE A 104 -2.28 -5.13 -7.48
N PHE A 105 -1.85 -4.76 -8.69
CA PHE A 105 -2.76 -4.55 -9.83
C PHE A 105 -2.90 -5.75 -10.77
N GLU A 106 -1.93 -6.67 -10.82
CA GLU A 106 -1.99 -7.83 -11.70
C GLU A 106 -3.02 -8.86 -11.20
N PRO A 107 -4.13 -9.10 -11.92
CA PRO A 107 -5.23 -9.93 -11.42
C PRO A 107 -4.82 -11.36 -11.10
N ARG A 108 -3.80 -11.89 -11.77
CA ARG A 108 -3.31 -13.27 -11.57
C ARG A 108 -2.84 -13.53 -10.14
N TYR A 109 -2.36 -12.52 -9.43
CA TYR A 109 -1.91 -12.65 -8.04
C TYR A 109 -3.00 -12.29 -7.02
N LYS A 110 -4.17 -11.79 -7.46
CA LYS A 110 -5.19 -11.22 -6.55
C LYS A 110 -5.63 -12.23 -5.50
N SER A 111 -5.90 -13.47 -5.91
CA SER A 111 -6.34 -14.54 -5.00
C SER A 111 -5.28 -15.01 -4.01
N GLU A 112 -4.00 -14.66 -4.21
CA GLU A 112 -2.93 -15.06 -3.29
C GLU A 112 -2.84 -14.16 -2.06
N TRP A 113 -3.30 -12.90 -2.18
CA TRP A 113 -3.23 -11.91 -1.11
C TRP A 113 -4.59 -11.36 -0.67
N ASP A 114 -5.60 -11.44 -1.52
CA ASP A 114 -6.99 -11.10 -1.19
C ASP A 114 -7.70 -12.36 -0.69
N GLY A 115 -7.80 -12.46 0.64
CA GLY A 115 -8.45 -13.57 1.34
C GLY A 115 -9.94 -13.40 1.54
#